data_AF-A0A538A0P9-F1
#
_entry.id   AF-A0A538A0P9-F1
#
_cell.length_a   1.000
_cell.length_b   1.000
_cell.length_c   1.000
_cell.angle_alpha   90.00
_cell.angle_beta   90.00
_cell.angle_gamma   90.00
#
_symmetry.space_group_name_H-M   'P 1'
#
loop_
_entity.id
_entity.type
_entity.pdbx_description
1 polymer ?
#
loop_
_entity_poly.entity_id
_entity_poly.type
_entity_poly.pdbx_seq_one_letter_code
_entity_poly.pdbx_strand_id
1 'polypeptide(L)'
;MSACPACGEPLFGWLLVGPDANGNPNDSVLLERCEHCRLGVAADLAPASTPSALLGFARQIPEGRFELRVANRASVQASLGGSHWAALERQRGLYPTPQSLPPLAAAAGLEIEELRCPRRGQGQAWMWQTILNAFTFHENFARDVRAGTLRPGSGRGRLRFGIDAVVTALAALPVALVSAPLELFAALLGRGGELVAVARRTESSL
;
A
#
# COMPACT_ATOMS: atom_id res chain seq x y z
N MET A 1 -13.32 18.96 -8.07
CA MET A 1 -12.05 18.22 -8.21
C MET A 1 -11.17 18.61 -7.05
N SER A 2 -10.67 17.62 -6.32
CA SER A 2 -9.71 17.76 -5.24
C SER A 2 -8.31 18.09 -5.81
N ALA A 3 -7.55 18.92 -5.09
CA ALA A 3 -6.16 19.21 -5.42
C ALA A 3 -5.24 18.17 -4.76
N CYS A 4 -4.17 17.77 -5.44
CA CYS A 4 -3.23 16.78 -4.92
C CYS A 4 -2.45 17.36 -3.72
N PRO A 5 -2.51 16.75 -2.52
CA PRO A 5 -1.86 17.28 -1.31
C PRO A 5 -0.33 17.29 -1.39
N ALA A 6 0.25 16.59 -2.37
CA ALA A 6 1.70 16.59 -2.63
C ALA A 6 2.17 17.60 -3.69
N CYS A 7 1.33 18.12 -4.59
CA CYS A 7 1.80 18.99 -5.69
C CYS A 7 0.78 19.99 -6.26
N GLY A 8 -0.42 20.10 -5.68
CA GLY A 8 -1.47 21.02 -6.12
C GLY A 8 -2.26 20.57 -7.37
N GLU A 9 -1.66 19.76 -8.23
CA GLU A 9 -2.28 19.27 -9.48
C GLU A 9 -3.60 18.50 -9.25
N PRO A 10 -4.55 18.50 -10.22
CA PRO A 10 -5.83 17.83 -10.07
C PRO A 10 -5.73 16.32 -9.80
N LEU A 11 -6.65 15.83 -8.96
CA LEU A 11 -6.88 14.41 -8.75
C LEU A 11 -7.99 13.88 -9.68
N PHE A 12 -7.82 12.66 -10.18
CA PHE A 12 -8.73 11.95 -11.07
C PHE A 12 -9.08 10.58 -10.51
N GLY A 13 -10.31 10.11 -10.70
CA GLY A 13 -10.72 8.76 -10.29
C GLY A 13 -9.82 7.68 -10.92
N TRP A 14 -9.29 6.79 -10.09
CA TRP A 14 -8.34 5.74 -10.52
C TRP A 14 -8.89 4.34 -10.28
N LEU A 15 -9.47 4.06 -9.12
CA LEU A 15 -9.93 2.74 -8.77
C LEU A 15 -11.10 2.81 -7.79
N LEU A 16 -12.15 2.01 -8.03
CA LEU A 16 -13.19 1.74 -7.03
C LEU A 16 -12.84 0.42 -6.34
N VAL A 17 -12.50 0.46 -5.06
CA VAL A 17 -12.21 -0.74 -4.27
C VAL A 17 -13.50 -1.23 -3.65
N GLY A 18 -13.86 -2.49 -3.92
CA GLY A 18 -15.02 -3.13 -3.30
C GLY A 18 -14.84 -3.37 -1.80
N PRO A 19 -15.89 -3.82 -1.10
CA PRO A 19 -15.81 -4.14 0.32
C PRO A 19 -14.98 -5.40 0.57
N ASP A 20 -14.40 -5.50 1.78
CA ASP A 20 -13.78 -6.74 2.25
C ASP A 20 -14.83 -7.86 2.28
N ALA A 21 -14.39 -9.12 2.34
CA ALA A 21 -15.29 -10.28 2.37
C ALA A 21 -16.30 -10.31 3.54
N ASN A 22 -16.08 -9.50 4.58
CA ASN A 22 -16.97 -9.31 5.74
C ASN A 22 -17.63 -7.92 5.78
N GLY A 23 -17.35 -7.05 4.80
CA GLY A 23 -17.86 -5.67 4.73
C GLY A 23 -19.30 -5.60 4.23
N ASN A 24 -19.92 -4.43 4.37
CA ASN A 24 -21.21 -4.13 3.74
C ASN A 24 -21.01 -4.11 2.21
N PRO A 25 -21.86 -4.77 1.38
CA PRO A 25 -21.75 -4.71 -0.09
C PRO A 25 -21.69 -3.30 -0.69
N ASN A 26 -22.17 -2.28 0.03
CA ASN A 26 -22.15 -0.87 -0.39
C ASN A 26 -20.91 -0.08 0.12
N ASP A 27 -20.00 -0.70 0.88
CA ASP A 27 -18.80 -0.08 1.45
C ASP A 27 -17.64 -0.09 0.43
N SER A 28 -17.84 0.60 -0.69
CA SER A 28 -16.82 0.79 -1.73
C SER A 28 -16.10 2.13 -1.55
N VAL A 29 -14.76 2.12 -1.62
CA VAL A 29 -13.93 3.33 -1.49
C VAL A 29 -13.44 3.77 -2.87
N LEU A 30 -13.68 5.03 -3.24
CA LEU A 30 -13.09 5.62 -4.44
C LEU A 30 -11.65 6.08 -4.14
N LEU A 31 -10.69 5.53 -4.88
CA LEU A 31 -9.32 6.02 -4.92
C LEU A 31 -9.15 6.97 -6.11
N GLU A 32 -8.69 8.17 -5.82
CA GLU A 32 -8.23 9.15 -6.80
C GLU A 32 -6.71 9.09 -6.97
N ARG A 33 -6.23 9.71 -8.04
CA ARG A 33 -4.82 9.72 -8.45
C ARG A 33 -4.45 11.07 -9.06
N CYS A 34 -3.27 11.57 -8.68
CA CYS A 34 -2.63 12.67 -9.41
C CYS A 34 -1.94 12.12 -10.67
N GLU A 35 -2.20 12.67 -11.86
CA GLU A 35 -1.49 12.25 -13.07
C GLU A 35 -0.01 12.65 -13.05
N HIS A 36 0.32 13.80 -12.43
CA HIS A 36 1.69 14.33 -12.35
C HIS A 36 2.58 13.53 -11.38
N CYS A 37 2.39 13.64 -10.06
CA CYS A 37 3.25 12.97 -9.07
C CYS A 37 2.84 11.51 -8.76
N ARG A 38 1.78 11.01 -9.39
CA ARG A 38 1.29 9.63 -9.27
C ARG A 38 0.82 9.21 -7.87
N LEU A 39 0.68 10.12 -6.90
CA LEU A 39 0.06 9.86 -5.59
C LEU A 39 -1.34 9.27 -5.76
N GLY A 40 -1.67 8.23 -4.98
CA GLY A 40 -3.05 7.78 -4.78
C GLY A 40 -3.61 8.30 -3.46
N VAL A 41 -4.89 8.66 -3.43
CA VAL A 41 -5.61 9.19 -2.27
C VAL A 41 -7.00 8.55 -2.20
N ALA A 42 -7.52 8.22 -1.01
CA ALA A 42 -8.92 7.82 -0.85
C ALA A 42 -9.82 9.07 -0.76
N ALA A 43 -10.78 9.22 -1.68
CA ALA A 43 -11.64 10.39 -1.77
C ALA A 43 -12.47 10.61 -0.50
N ASP A 44 -13.11 9.53 -0.03
CA ASP A 44 -14.11 9.54 1.04
C ASP A 44 -13.50 9.60 2.46
N LEU A 45 -12.16 9.60 2.56
CA LEU A 45 -11.41 9.64 3.83
C LEU A 45 -10.74 11.01 4.11
N ALA A 46 -11.01 12.04 3.30
CA ALA A 46 -10.47 13.39 3.53
C ALA A 46 -11.27 14.14 4.64
N PRO A 47 -10.62 14.90 5.55
CA PRO A 47 -9.32 15.55 5.41
C PRO A 47 -8.10 14.74 5.93
N ALA A 48 -8.23 13.44 6.24
CA ALA A 48 -7.09 12.58 6.59
C ALA A 48 -6.17 12.21 5.39
N SER A 49 -6.24 12.97 4.30
CA SER A 49 -5.30 12.98 3.18
C SER A 49 -4.29 14.14 3.27
N THR A 50 -4.23 14.81 4.42
CA THR A 50 -3.31 15.90 4.73
C THR A 50 -1.89 15.40 5.06
N PRO A 51 -0.87 16.29 5.06
CA PRO A 51 0.50 15.91 5.43
C PRO A 51 0.64 15.31 6.84
N SER A 52 -0.31 15.56 7.75
CA SER A 52 -0.40 14.89 9.05
C SER A 52 -0.64 13.38 8.94
N ALA A 53 -1.31 12.89 7.90
CA ALA A 53 -1.50 11.46 7.67
C ALA A 53 -0.22 10.77 7.19
N LEU A 54 0.74 11.52 6.61
CA LEU A 54 2.09 11.00 6.38
C LEU A 54 2.80 10.70 7.72
N LEU A 55 2.56 11.52 8.75
CA LEU A 55 3.12 11.30 10.10
C LEU A 55 2.58 10.02 10.75
N GLY A 56 1.42 9.49 10.31
CA GLY A 56 0.93 8.17 10.73
C GLY A 56 1.84 7.00 10.33
N PHE A 57 2.72 7.20 9.33
CA PHE A 57 3.75 6.24 8.93
C PHE A 57 5.12 6.53 9.54
N ALA A 58 5.27 7.61 10.33
CA ALA A 58 6.54 8.07 10.87
C ALA A 58 6.86 7.35 12.17
N ARG A 59 7.98 6.62 12.18
CA ARG A 59 8.61 6.10 13.39
C ARG A 59 9.81 6.98 13.73
N GLN A 60 9.83 7.55 14.93
CA GLN A 60 11.03 8.24 15.42
C GLN A 60 12.19 7.24 15.56
N ILE A 61 13.36 7.63 15.06
CA ILE A 61 14.64 6.91 15.19
C ILE A 61 15.64 7.80 15.96
N PRO A 62 16.84 7.32 16.32
CA PRO A 62 17.85 8.15 16.98
C PRO A 62 18.19 9.44 16.22
N GLU A 63 18.88 10.36 16.90
CA GLU A 63 19.36 11.64 16.33
C GLU A 63 18.24 12.60 15.87
N GLY A 64 17.01 12.42 16.38
CA GLY A 64 15.88 13.31 16.06
C GLY A 64 15.28 13.10 14.66
N ARG A 65 15.64 12.00 13.99
CA ARG A 65 15.17 11.66 12.65
C ARG A 65 13.93 10.76 12.70
N PHE A 66 13.27 10.62 11.56
CA PHE A 66 12.04 9.85 11.35
C PHE A 66 12.24 8.86 10.21
N GLU A 67 11.92 7.59 10.43
CA GLU A 67 11.78 6.59 9.36
C GLU A 67 10.30 6.52 8.94
N LEU A 68 10.03 6.87 7.69
CA LEU A 68 8.73 6.70 7.03
C LEU A 68 8.73 5.36 6.28
N ARG A 69 7.81 4.45 6.61
CA ARG A 69 7.61 3.18 5.87
C ARG A 69 6.23 3.14 5.23
N VAL A 70 6.19 3.15 3.90
CA VAL A 70 4.94 3.21 3.14
C VAL A 70 4.91 2.22 1.98
N ALA A 71 3.71 1.81 1.57
CA ALA A 71 3.54 1.01 0.37
C ALA A 71 3.81 1.84 -0.89
N ASN A 72 4.64 1.33 -1.80
CA ASN A 72 5.01 2.02 -3.03
C ASN A 72 3.94 1.85 -4.11
N ARG A 73 3.15 2.89 -4.39
CA ARG A 73 2.12 2.87 -5.43
C ARG A 73 2.67 2.90 -6.86
N ALA A 74 3.97 3.19 -7.04
CA ALA A 74 4.66 3.08 -8.33
C ALA A 74 5.33 1.69 -8.53
N SER A 75 5.16 0.75 -7.60
CA SER A 75 5.83 -0.55 -7.64
C SER A 75 5.37 -1.46 -8.77
N VAL A 76 6.17 -2.49 -9.05
CA VAL A 76 5.79 -3.60 -9.95
C VAL A 76 4.55 -4.33 -9.41
N GLN A 77 4.50 -4.65 -8.11
CA GLN A 77 3.34 -5.29 -7.50
C GLN A 77 2.05 -4.46 -7.59
N ALA A 78 2.11 -3.13 -7.43
CA ALA A 78 0.94 -2.27 -7.61
C ALA A 78 0.44 -2.26 -9.06
N SER A 79 1.36 -2.43 -10.02
CA SER A 79 1.05 -2.49 -11.45
C SER A 79 0.46 -3.85 -11.87
N LEU A 80 0.92 -4.94 -11.24
CA LEU A 80 0.43 -6.31 -11.47
C LEU A 80 -0.90 -6.59 -10.77
N GLY A 81 -1.05 -6.15 -9.52
CA GLY A 81 -2.22 -6.45 -8.70
C GLY A 81 -3.44 -5.61 -9.05
N GLY A 82 -3.27 -4.36 -9.49
CA GLY A 82 -4.39 -3.45 -9.69
C GLY A 82 -5.19 -3.25 -8.40
N SER A 83 -6.47 -3.63 -8.40
CA SER A 83 -7.31 -3.71 -7.20
C SER A 83 -6.80 -4.73 -6.18
N HIS A 84 -6.26 -5.85 -6.65
CA HIS A 84 -5.83 -6.98 -5.82
C HIS A 84 -4.41 -6.81 -5.26
N TRP A 85 -3.83 -5.61 -5.33
CA TRP A 85 -2.51 -5.31 -4.79
C TRP A 85 -2.49 -5.47 -3.27
N ALA A 86 -1.63 -6.34 -2.74
CA ALA A 86 -1.68 -6.74 -1.33
C ALA A 86 -1.36 -5.64 -0.29
N ALA A 87 -0.74 -4.55 -0.73
CA ALA A 87 -0.47 -3.39 0.12
C ALA A 87 -1.53 -2.27 -0.03
N LEU A 88 -2.58 -2.53 -0.84
CA LEU A 88 -3.81 -1.76 -0.86
C LEU A 88 -4.62 -2.12 0.40
N GLU A 89 -4.96 -1.13 1.20
CA GLU A 89 -5.65 -1.28 2.48
C GLU A 89 -6.77 -0.23 2.56
N ARG A 90 -8.06 -0.63 2.55
CA ARG A 90 -9.19 0.31 2.37
C ARG A 90 -9.27 1.43 3.41
N GLN A 91 -8.65 1.25 4.57
CA GLN A 91 -8.56 2.24 5.66
C GLN A 91 -7.38 3.22 5.50
N ARG A 92 -6.45 2.97 4.56
CA ARG A 92 -5.28 3.81 4.31
C ARG A 92 -5.62 4.91 3.32
N GLY A 93 -5.62 6.16 3.81
CA GLY A 93 -5.98 7.34 3.00
C GLY A 93 -4.95 7.76 1.95
N LEU A 94 -3.69 7.29 2.03
CA LEU A 94 -2.57 7.74 1.19
C LEU A 94 -1.75 6.58 0.62
N TYR A 95 -1.40 6.70 -0.66
CA TYR A 95 -0.60 5.73 -1.42
C TYR A 95 0.56 6.44 -2.16
N PRO A 96 1.69 6.71 -1.47
CA PRO A 96 2.79 7.48 -2.02
C PRO A 96 3.55 6.78 -3.15
N THR A 97 4.25 7.58 -3.94
CA THR A 97 5.26 7.18 -4.91
C THR A 97 6.59 7.85 -4.57
N PRO A 98 7.72 7.46 -5.18
CA PRO A 98 8.98 8.17 -5.01
C PRO A 98 8.92 9.66 -5.39
N GLN A 99 8.02 10.03 -6.30
CA GLN A 99 7.83 11.41 -6.76
C GLN A 99 6.93 12.22 -5.83
N SER A 100 5.89 11.60 -5.25
CA SER A 100 4.96 12.30 -4.36
C SER A 100 5.46 12.41 -2.92
N LEU A 101 6.35 11.50 -2.48
CA LEU A 101 6.75 11.40 -1.08
C LEU A 101 7.59 12.61 -0.60
N PRO A 102 8.58 13.14 -1.35
CA PRO A 102 9.34 14.32 -0.92
C PRO A 102 8.49 15.59 -0.71
N PRO A 103 7.63 16.04 -1.63
CA PRO A 103 6.85 17.25 -1.39
C PRO A 103 5.70 17.03 -0.38
N LEU A 104 5.18 15.80 -0.24
CA LEU A 104 4.24 15.45 0.84
C LEU A 104 4.93 15.51 2.22
N ALA A 105 6.20 15.10 2.31
CA ALA A 105 7.01 15.27 3.51
C ALA A 105 7.31 16.74 3.81
N ALA A 106 7.67 17.54 2.79
CA ALA A 106 7.90 18.98 2.95
C ALA A 106 6.65 19.69 3.50
N ALA A 107 5.47 19.35 2.98
CA ALA A 107 4.18 19.85 3.48
C ALA A 107 3.85 19.39 4.92
N ALA A 108 4.54 18.36 5.44
CA ALA A 108 4.46 17.89 6.83
C ALA A 108 5.54 18.48 7.76
N GLY A 109 6.36 19.41 7.26
CA GLY A 109 7.53 19.95 7.99
C GLY A 109 8.69 18.95 8.11
N LEU A 110 8.79 18.00 7.15
CA LEU A 110 9.84 16.99 7.08
C LEU A 110 10.65 17.13 5.78
N GLU A 111 11.96 17.01 5.90
CA GLU A 111 12.88 16.97 4.76
C GLU A 111 13.44 15.56 4.62
N ILE A 112 13.28 14.94 3.44
CA ILE A 112 13.77 13.58 3.17
C ILE A 112 15.27 13.64 2.87
N GLU A 113 16.06 13.01 3.74
CA GLU A 113 17.52 12.83 3.59
C GLU A 113 17.84 11.64 2.66
N GLU A 114 17.06 10.55 2.79
CA GLU A 114 17.30 9.31 2.07
C GLU A 114 15.96 8.68 1.64
N LEU A 115 15.89 8.13 0.43
CA LEU A 115 14.74 7.39 -0.08
C LEU A 115 15.20 6.10 -0.78
N ARG A 116 14.70 4.95 -0.32
CA ARG A 116 15.11 3.63 -0.82
C ARG A 116 13.95 2.64 -0.92
N CYS A 117 14.11 1.65 -1.80
CA CYS A 117 13.31 0.42 -1.81
C CYS A 117 14.11 -0.69 -1.10
N PRO A 118 13.69 -1.21 0.06
CA PRO A 118 14.37 -2.34 0.70
C PRO A 118 14.37 -3.60 -0.17
N ARG A 119 15.52 -4.28 -0.26
CA ARG A 119 15.66 -5.55 -1.00
C ARG A 119 15.04 -6.76 -0.27
N ARG A 120 14.75 -6.59 1.02
CA ARG A 120 14.15 -7.56 1.95
C ARG A 120 13.27 -6.78 2.93
N GLY A 121 12.16 -7.38 3.35
CA GLY A 121 11.18 -6.70 4.20
C GLY A 121 9.75 -6.98 3.75
N GLN A 122 8.86 -6.03 4.03
CA GLN A 122 7.42 -6.19 3.83
C GLN A 122 7.05 -6.28 2.35
N GLY A 123 7.82 -5.64 1.46
CA GLY A 123 7.68 -5.74 0.00
C GLY A 123 7.64 -7.18 -0.53
N GLN A 124 8.43 -8.10 0.02
CA GLN A 124 8.45 -9.50 -0.42
C GLN A 124 7.15 -10.23 -0.07
N ALA A 125 6.62 -9.99 1.14
CA ALA A 125 5.35 -10.56 1.57
C ALA A 125 4.17 -9.99 0.77
N TRP A 126 4.20 -8.71 0.44
CA TRP A 126 3.20 -8.09 -0.42
C TRP A 126 3.26 -8.60 -1.87
N MET A 127 4.44 -8.82 -2.46
CA MET A 127 4.54 -9.34 -3.83
C MET A 127 3.98 -10.77 -3.90
N TRP A 128 4.36 -11.61 -2.93
CA TRP A 128 3.84 -12.97 -2.78
C TRP A 128 2.31 -12.99 -2.65
N GLN A 129 1.77 -12.18 -1.75
CA GLN A 129 0.33 -12.10 -1.52
C GLN A 129 -0.41 -11.50 -2.72
N THR A 130 0.18 -10.52 -3.44
CA THR A 130 -0.41 -9.92 -4.65
C THR A 130 -0.59 -10.96 -5.75
N ILE A 131 0.39 -11.85 -5.94
CA ILE A 131 0.27 -12.94 -6.92
C ILE A 131 -0.73 -14.00 -6.43
N LEU A 132 -0.77 -14.32 -5.13
CA LEU A 132 -1.79 -15.22 -4.58
C LEU A 132 -3.22 -14.69 -4.73
N ASN A 133 -3.43 -13.38 -4.62
CA ASN A 133 -4.75 -12.75 -4.77
C ASN A 133 -5.34 -12.96 -6.17
N ALA A 134 -4.54 -13.30 -7.18
CA ALA A 134 -5.03 -13.68 -8.52
C ALA A 134 -5.67 -15.10 -8.56
N PHE A 135 -5.48 -15.90 -7.51
CA PHE A 135 -5.99 -17.28 -7.41
C PHE A 135 -7.02 -17.48 -6.28
N THR A 136 -7.15 -16.54 -5.34
CA THR A 136 -8.07 -16.62 -4.19
C THR A 136 -9.32 -15.76 -4.39
N PHE A 137 -10.44 -16.15 -3.79
CA PHE A 137 -11.68 -15.35 -3.75
C PHE A 137 -11.58 -14.18 -2.76
N HIS A 138 -10.82 -14.36 -1.68
CA HIS A 138 -10.54 -13.32 -0.70
C HIS A 138 -9.18 -12.70 -1.02
N GLU A 139 -9.16 -11.37 -1.18
CA GLU A 139 -7.90 -10.63 -1.20
C GLU A 139 -7.20 -10.79 0.15
N ASN A 140 -5.87 -10.90 0.12
CA ASN A 140 -5.02 -10.98 1.29
C ASN A 140 -5.32 -12.14 2.25
N PHE A 141 -5.98 -13.20 1.77
CA PHE A 141 -6.44 -14.35 2.55
C PHE A 141 -5.42 -14.84 3.59
N ALA A 142 -4.17 -15.09 3.20
CA ALA A 142 -3.17 -15.66 4.09
C ALA A 142 -2.71 -14.66 5.17
N ARG A 143 -2.70 -13.35 4.88
CA ARG A 143 -2.46 -12.29 5.88
C ARG A 143 -3.62 -12.21 6.86
N ASP A 144 -4.85 -12.17 6.37
CA ASP A 144 -6.04 -11.85 7.15
C ASP A 144 -6.52 -13.05 7.99
N VAL A 145 -6.26 -14.28 7.53
CA VAL A 145 -6.38 -15.49 8.36
C VAL A 145 -5.33 -15.52 9.47
N ARG A 146 -4.06 -15.19 9.19
CA ARG A 146 -3.00 -15.11 10.22
C ARG A 146 -3.25 -14.00 11.25
N ALA A 147 -3.83 -12.89 10.82
CA ALA A 147 -4.28 -11.80 11.70
C ALA A 147 -5.58 -12.12 12.47
N GLY A 148 -6.28 -13.20 12.12
CA GLY A 148 -7.55 -13.59 12.73
C GLY A 148 -8.74 -12.70 12.37
N THR A 149 -8.57 -11.77 11.42
CA THR A 149 -9.59 -10.81 10.95
C THR A 149 -10.55 -11.43 9.95
N LEU A 150 -10.12 -12.45 9.19
CA LEU A 150 -10.98 -13.23 8.30
C LEU A 150 -11.47 -14.51 8.99
N ARG A 151 -12.80 -14.65 9.12
CA ARG A 151 -13.48 -15.85 9.65
C ARG A 151 -14.70 -16.22 8.79
N PRO A 152 -14.99 -17.51 8.57
CA PRO A 152 -16.07 -17.91 7.66
C PRO A 152 -17.47 -17.81 8.31
N GLY A 153 -18.18 -16.71 8.03
CA GLY A 153 -19.48 -16.41 8.64
C GLY A 153 -20.71 -17.13 8.06
N SER A 154 -20.65 -17.69 6.84
CA SER A 154 -21.81 -18.31 6.17
C SER A 154 -21.47 -19.63 5.47
N GLY A 155 -22.47 -20.44 5.11
CA GLY A 155 -22.25 -21.73 4.42
C GLY A 155 -21.49 -21.59 3.10
N ARG A 156 -21.89 -20.64 2.24
CA ARG A 156 -21.18 -20.32 0.99
C ARG A 156 -19.80 -19.69 1.26
N GLY A 157 -19.66 -18.94 2.36
CA GLY A 157 -18.39 -18.39 2.83
C GLY A 157 -17.39 -19.47 3.25
N ARG A 158 -17.84 -20.52 3.97
CA ARG A 158 -17.01 -21.68 4.36
C ARG A 158 -16.42 -22.39 3.15
N LEU A 159 -17.19 -22.57 2.08
CA LEU A 159 -16.68 -23.20 0.85
C LEU A 159 -15.59 -22.35 0.19
N ARG A 160 -15.81 -21.04 0.00
CA ARG A 160 -14.79 -20.12 -0.55
C ARG A 160 -13.53 -20.07 0.31
N PHE A 161 -13.70 -19.97 1.64
CA PHE A 161 -12.60 -20.00 2.60
C PHE A 161 -11.79 -21.29 2.52
N GLY A 162 -12.47 -22.44 2.37
CA GLY A 162 -11.81 -23.74 2.20
C GLY A 162 -11.03 -23.85 0.89
N ILE A 163 -11.60 -23.36 -0.22
CA ILE A 163 -10.91 -23.29 -1.51
C ILE A 163 -9.67 -22.39 -1.40
N ASP A 164 -9.80 -21.20 -0.82
CA ASP A 164 -8.68 -20.26 -0.67
C ASP A 164 -7.59 -20.80 0.26
N ALA A 165 -7.94 -21.58 1.28
CA ALA A 165 -6.97 -22.27 2.13
C ALA A 165 -6.18 -23.33 1.34
N VAL A 166 -6.86 -24.14 0.52
CA VAL A 166 -6.22 -25.16 -0.34
C VAL A 166 -5.36 -24.50 -1.41
N VAL A 167 -5.89 -23.49 -2.11
CA VAL A 167 -5.16 -22.72 -3.14
C VAL A 167 -3.94 -22.04 -2.53
N THR A 168 -4.09 -21.37 -1.39
CA THR A 168 -2.96 -20.75 -0.68
C THR A 168 -1.91 -21.79 -0.32
N ALA A 169 -2.30 -22.95 0.24
CA ALA A 169 -1.34 -23.98 0.64
C ALA A 169 -0.58 -24.58 -0.57
N LEU A 170 -1.26 -24.85 -1.68
CA LEU A 170 -0.66 -25.44 -2.88
C LEU A 170 0.18 -24.41 -3.67
N ALA A 171 -0.29 -23.18 -3.81
CA ALA A 171 0.37 -22.13 -4.58
C ALA A 171 1.46 -21.39 -3.78
N ALA A 172 1.46 -21.45 -2.44
CA ALA A 172 2.40 -20.71 -1.58
C ALA A 172 3.87 -20.84 -2.01
N LEU A 173 4.37 -22.07 -2.18
CA LEU A 173 5.77 -22.32 -2.51
C LEU A 173 6.10 -21.98 -3.98
N PRO A 174 5.34 -22.43 -5.00
CA PRO A 174 5.53 -21.99 -6.39
C PRO A 174 5.51 -20.46 -6.55
N VAL A 175 4.56 -19.78 -5.90
CA VAL A 175 4.47 -18.31 -5.95
C VAL A 175 5.66 -17.66 -5.24
N ALA A 176 6.12 -18.19 -4.11
CA ALA A 176 7.30 -17.66 -3.41
C ALA A 176 8.58 -17.70 -4.26
N LEU A 177 8.76 -18.77 -5.06
CA LEU A 177 9.90 -18.92 -5.97
C LEU A 177 9.90 -17.87 -7.10
N VAL A 178 8.74 -17.35 -7.48
CA VAL A 178 8.60 -16.29 -8.50
C VAL A 178 8.57 -14.88 -7.87
N SER A 179 7.88 -14.72 -6.75
CA SER A 179 7.65 -13.41 -6.11
C SER A 179 8.92 -12.82 -5.50
N ALA A 180 9.76 -13.66 -4.89
CA ALA A 180 11.00 -13.20 -4.25
C ALA A 180 12.01 -12.60 -5.24
N PRO A 181 12.38 -13.25 -6.37
CA PRO A 181 13.25 -12.63 -7.35
C PRO A 181 12.59 -11.43 -8.05
N LEU A 182 11.28 -11.49 -8.34
CA LEU A 182 10.56 -10.39 -8.98
C LEU A 182 10.58 -9.12 -8.13
N GLU A 183 10.32 -9.22 -6.83
CA GLU A 183 10.42 -8.09 -5.89
C GLU A 183 11.87 -7.62 -5.71
N LEU A 184 12.84 -8.52 -5.70
CA LEU A 184 14.26 -8.14 -5.63
C LEU A 184 14.69 -7.31 -6.85
N PHE A 185 14.35 -7.75 -8.06
CA PHE A 185 14.58 -6.97 -9.28
C PHE A 185 13.81 -5.65 -9.27
N ALA A 186 12.56 -5.65 -8.83
CA ALA A 186 11.77 -4.43 -8.70
C ALA A 186 12.42 -3.43 -7.73
N ALA A 187 12.88 -3.87 -6.57
CA ALA A 187 13.57 -3.04 -5.58
C ALA A 187 14.91 -2.47 -6.11
N LEU A 188 15.68 -3.26 -6.86
CA LEU A 188 16.91 -2.81 -7.53
C LEU A 188 16.64 -1.72 -8.59
N LEU A 189 15.46 -1.74 -9.22
CA LEU A 189 15.02 -0.73 -10.20
C LEU A 189 14.25 0.46 -9.55
N GLY A 190 14.25 0.58 -8.22
CA GLY A 190 13.50 1.65 -7.52
C GLY A 190 11.98 1.49 -7.57
N ARG A 191 11.48 0.30 -7.93
CA ARG A 191 10.07 -0.06 -8.07
C ARG A 191 9.64 -1.18 -7.12
N GLY A 192 10.39 -1.39 -6.03
CA GLY A 192 10.04 -2.34 -4.98
C GLY A 192 8.76 -1.93 -4.26
N GLY A 193 8.09 -2.89 -3.63
CA GLY A 193 6.78 -2.76 -3.00
C GLY A 193 6.72 -1.86 -1.76
N GLU A 194 7.84 -1.65 -1.08
CA GLU A 194 8.00 -0.83 0.12
C GLU A 194 8.91 0.37 -0.20
N LEU A 195 8.48 1.59 0.14
CA LEU A 195 9.35 2.75 0.25
C LEU A 195 9.73 2.95 1.71
N VAL A 196 11.02 3.15 1.95
CA VAL A 196 11.54 3.60 3.23
C VAL A 196 12.24 4.93 2.98
N ALA A 197 11.79 5.97 3.67
CA ALA A 197 12.42 7.27 3.68
C ALA A 197 12.97 7.58 5.07
N VAL A 198 14.17 8.15 5.14
CA VAL A 198 14.68 8.80 6.35
C VAL A 198 14.49 10.29 6.18
N ALA A 199 13.87 10.93 7.16
CA ALA A 199 13.59 12.36 7.14
C ALA A 199 13.99 13.03 8.46
N ARG A 200 14.44 14.28 8.37
CA ARG A 200 14.61 15.19 9.51
C ARG A 200 13.42 16.15 9.57
N ARG A 201 13.15 16.76 10.73
CA ARG A 201 12.30 17.95 10.73
C ARG A 201 13.02 19.08 10.01
N THR A 202 12.29 19.80 9.16
CA THR A 202 12.73 21.10 8.69
C THR A 202 12.77 22.03 9.90
N GLU A 203 13.93 22.60 10.21
CA GLU A 203 14.01 23.70 11.16
C GLU A 203 13.31 24.90 10.52
N SER A 204 12.10 25.20 10.99
CA SER A 204 11.41 26.43 10.60
C SER A 204 12.24 27.62 11.09
N SER A 205 12.97 28.25 10.18
CA SER A 205 13.49 29.60 10.39
C SER A 205 12.32 30.52 10.74
N LEU A 206 12.36 31.07 11.94
CA LEU A 206 11.38 32.01 12.52
C LEU A 206 11.13 33.23 11.62
#